data_AF-A0AAP9NPW9-F1
#
_entry.id   AF-A0AAP9NPW9-F1
#
_cell.length_a   1.000
_cell.length_b   1.000
_cell.length_c   1.000
_cell.angle_alpha   90.00
_cell.angle_beta   90.00
_cell.angle_gamma   90.00
#
_symmetry.space_group_name_H-M   'P 1'
#
loop_
_entity.id
_entity.type
_entity.pdbx_description
1 polymer ?
#
loop_
_entity_poly.entity_id
_entity_poly.type
_entity_poly.pdbx_seq_one_letter_code
_entity_poly.pdbx_strand_id
1 'polypeptide(L)'
;MRRETVLTHLGLLRIGSVWEKGVSSSRIAYEERKFSVSFSPGGWRIVTLDDLRQSGRSLYTAFHDSNYLPQKNQHKTYLIEFDLPDGKHLLIPCTEFFIRVYGRSSEIKRVLATYPWEEVKKRLYRPLDAPASPGTWPVKFTYHVHKHDAILLAHMLYDPYAKRAAKYIYSQFETSSTPDEMLLKATPWFQGSGEISVSGVPIDGGNTFLGLQILGCTQPDGATIHREREKSTTVPATDGDDAPTQFPYHQLQDIPDVIDLTDDEEPDHGSSWLDLPEDEFVILGKPRAVLDKRYTRKNVPDTRGVPVPGDETIFSTGEPHGSGKGVGQASIHAPITLESQGFLRDMWNALLYLQSAYPETIRGVSWFTFEDGFSTSPDPRLISLEPFEIDEEVETSVANWVYIDTQTKVPRGVLVVRVHVLDQTLYLMEIQRRPPKPRAGGSEEASKPPSYKGLVFTLSHQGSFEQWLRQVLSNVRHVEGVVQKLVGHCPGFADTFKHPKSKKEQIPCEASVLNAFSKVSIGRSDLA
;
A
#
# COMPACT_ATOMS: atom_id res chain seq x y z
N MET A 1 31.67 -11.62 16.36
CA MET A 1 31.48 -11.95 14.93
C MET A 1 30.79 -10.74 14.30
N ARG A 2 31.51 -9.96 13.48
CA ARG A 2 30.93 -8.89 12.65
C ARG A 2 30.28 -9.59 11.46
N ARG A 3 29.03 -9.23 11.13
CA ARG A 3 28.32 -9.73 9.95
C ARG A 3 28.15 -8.56 9.02
N GLU A 4 28.59 -8.70 7.78
CA GLU A 4 28.49 -7.68 6.74
C GLU A 4 27.45 -8.13 5.72
N THR A 5 26.76 -7.16 5.12
CA THR A 5 25.75 -7.42 4.09
C THR A 5 25.52 -6.15 3.29
N VAL A 6 25.08 -6.28 2.05
CA VAL A 6 24.70 -5.14 1.21
C VAL A 6 23.40 -4.48 1.68
N LEU A 7 23.34 -3.16 1.51
CA LEU A 7 22.22 -2.30 1.92
C LEU A 7 20.86 -2.79 1.37
N THR A 8 20.85 -3.30 0.15
CA THR A 8 19.66 -3.78 -0.55
C THR A 8 19.02 -5.00 0.11
N HIS A 9 19.78 -5.79 0.89
CA HIS A 9 19.27 -6.99 1.57
C HIS A 9 18.66 -6.68 2.95
N LEU A 10 18.83 -5.45 3.47
CA LEU A 10 18.35 -5.09 4.82
C LEU A 10 16.83 -5.23 4.99
N GLY A 11 16.06 -5.08 3.91
CA GLY A 11 14.61 -5.31 3.91
C GLY A 11 14.21 -6.76 4.20
N LEU A 12 15.09 -7.73 3.89
CA LEU A 12 14.92 -9.15 4.21
C LEU A 12 15.50 -9.49 5.59
N LEU A 13 16.58 -8.81 5.99
CA LEU A 13 17.33 -9.02 7.23
C LEU A 13 16.84 -8.14 8.40
N ARG A 14 15.52 -8.07 8.58
CA ARG A 14 14.91 -7.20 9.59
C ARG A 14 15.17 -7.68 11.02
N ILE A 15 15.19 -6.75 11.98
CA ILE A 15 15.40 -7.04 13.40
C ILE A 15 14.34 -8.03 13.89
N GLY A 16 14.76 -9.16 14.46
CA GLY A 16 13.86 -10.24 14.91
C GLY A 16 13.65 -11.38 13.91
N SER A 17 14.23 -11.29 12.70
CA SER A 17 14.33 -12.44 11.80
C SER A 17 15.28 -13.51 12.36
N VAL A 18 14.88 -14.78 12.23
CA VAL A 18 15.65 -15.94 12.73
C VAL A 18 16.15 -16.75 11.55
N TRP A 19 17.48 -16.86 11.46
CA TRP A 19 18.18 -17.48 10.34
C TRP A 19 18.97 -18.70 10.82
N GLU A 20 18.79 -19.82 10.14
CA GLU A 20 19.57 -21.04 10.33
C GLU A 20 20.13 -21.50 8.98
N LYS A 21 21.45 -21.70 8.90
CA LYS A 21 22.15 -22.17 7.68
C LYS A 21 21.80 -21.36 6.41
N GLY A 22 21.66 -20.04 6.53
CA GLY A 22 21.33 -19.15 5.42
C GLY A 22 19.85 -19.08 5.05
N VAL A 23 18.97 -19.79 5.77
CA VAL A 23 17.52 -19.78 5.52
C VAL A 23 16.78 -19.12 6.67
N SER A 24 15.90 -18.17 6.35
CA SER A 24 14.98 -17.57 7.33
C SER A 24 13.77 -18.47 7.52
N SER A 25 13.58 -19.01 8.73
CA SER A 25 12.49 -19.96 9.02
C SER A 25 11.40 -19.41 9.94
N SER A 26 11.71 -18.36 10.71
CA SER A 26 10.78 -17.79 11.69
C SER A 26 11.13 -16.36 12.07
N ARG A 27 10.25 -15.73 12.85
CA ARG A 27 10.44 -14.38 13.38
C ARG A 27 9.96 -14.29 14.80
N ILE A 28 10.59 -13.41 15.56
CA ILE A 28 10.10 -13.02 16.89
C ILE A 28 8.85 -12.17 16.73
N ALA A 29 7.78 -12.57 17.41
CA ALA A 29 6.57 -11.76 17.54
C ALA A 29 6.79 -10.70 18.63
N TYR A 30 6.84 -9.42 18.23
CA TYR A 30 6.86 -8.29 19.15
C TYR A 30 5.47 -7.65 19.26
N GLU A 31 5.32 -6.74 20.22
CA GLU A 31 4.08 -5.98 20.38
C GLU A 31 3.92 -4.99 19.22
N GLU A 32 2.76 -5.00 18.56
CA GLU A 32 2.42 -4.02 17.52
C GLU A 32 1.68 -2.82 18.12
N ARG A 33 2.14 -1.61 17.81
CA ARG A 33 1.50 -0.37 18.23
C ARG A 33 1.49 0.66 17.10
N LYS A 34 0.40 1.43 17.05
CA LYS A 34 0.21 2.56 16.15
C LYS A 34 0.36 3.86 16.95
N PHE A 35 1.14 4.79 16.42
CA PHE A 35 1.42 6.07 17.06
C PHE A 35 1.10 7.23 16.12
N SER A 36 0.42 8.25 16.65
CA SER A 36 0.31 9.56 15.99
C SER A 36 1.60 10.35 16.23
N VAL A 37 2.24 10.80 15.16
CA VAL A 37 3.53 11.48 15.17
C VAL A 37 3.51 12.73 14.30
N SER A 38 4.47 13.62 14.51
CA SER A 38 4.72 14.76 13.63
C SER A 38 6.02 14.56 12.86
N PHE A 39 5.93 14.55 11.53
CA PHE A 39 7.08 14.51 10.63
C PHE A 39 7.70 15.89 10.39
N SER A 40 7.04 16.95 10.87
CA SER A 40 7.55 18.32 10.79
C SER A 40 8.75 18.54 11.73
N PRO A 41 9.69 19.44 11.38
CA PRO A 41 10.76 19.86 12.29
C PRO A 41 10.22 20.27 13.66
N GLY A 42 10.86 19.79 14.73
CA GLY A 42 10.41 20.00 16.11
C GLY A 42 9.50 18.90 16.65
N GLY A 43 8.93 18.03 15.81
CA GLY A 43 8.19 16.83 16.23
C GLY A 43 9.04 15.56 16.34
N TRP A 44 10.29 15.64 15.89
CA TRP A 44 11.25 14.55 15.92
C TRP A 44 12.68 15.08 16.09
N ARG A 45 13.58 14.19 16.51
CA ARG A 45 15.02 14.46 16.63
C ARG A 45 15.84 13.19 16.42
N ILE A 46 17.11 13.35 16.04
CA ILE A 46 18.06 12.24 15.95
C ILE A 46 18.80 12.15 17.28
N VAL A 47 18.83 10.96 17.88
CA VAL A 47 19.50 10.68 19.15
C VAL A 47 20.35 9.43 19.05
N THR A 48 21.32 9.31 19.93
CA THR A 48 22.08 8.07 20.15
C THR A 48 21.64 7.42 21.46
N LEU A 49 22.03 6.15 21.65
CA LEU A 49 21.83 5.48 22.94
C LEU A 49 22.56 6.20 24.08
N ASP A 50 23.69 6.86 23.79
CA ASP A 50 24.45 7.61 24.80
C ASP A 50 23.76 8.92 25.18
N ASP A 51 23.11 9.63 24.23
CA ASP A 51 22.30 10.81 24.53
C ASP A 51 21.12 10.47 25.46
N LEU A 52 20.50 9.30 25.23
CA LEU A 52 19.41 8.79 26.05
C LEU A 52 19.88 8.42 27.47
N ARG A 53 21.07 7.82 27.58
CA ARG A 53 21.69 7.53 28.89
C ARG A 53 22.05 8.80 29.64
N GLN A 54 22.63 9.79 28.97
CA GLN A 54 23.01 11.07 29.57
C GLN A 54 21.80 11.87 30.05
N SER A 55 20.65 11.72 29.38
CA SER A 55 19.36 12.30 29.82
C SER A 55 18.65 11.49 30.92
N GLY A 56 19.29 10.45 31.46
CA GLY A 56 18.78 9.67 32.59
C GLY A 56 17.69 8.66 32.22
N ARG A 57 17.47 8.39 30.92
CA ARG A 57 16.47 7.43 30.45
C ARG A 57 17.03 6.02 30.46
N SER A 58 16.28 5.09 31.05
CA SER A 58 16.73 3.71 31.18
C SER A 58 16.28 2.89 29.98
N LEU A 59 17.23 2.60 29.10
CA LEU A 59 17.00 1.66 27.99
C LEU A 59 17.04 0.21 28.45
N TYR A 60 17.48 -0.07 29.69
CA TYR A 60 17.58 -1.42 30.22
C TYR A 60 16.20 -2.09 30.32
N THR A 61 15.98 -3.05 29.44
CA THR A 61 14.90 -4.02 29.51
C THR A 61 15.50 -5.42 29.39
N ALA A 62 14.71 -6.45 29.73
CA ALA A 62 15.10 -7.85 29.51
C ALA A 62 15.55 -8.15 28.07
N PHE A 63 15.12 -7.33 27.09
CA PHE A 63 15.56 -7.39 25.69
C PHE A 63 17.08 -7.16 25.50
N HIS A 64 17.70 -6.35 26.36
CA HIS A 64 19.16 -6.13 26.36
C HIS A 64 19.93 -7.31 26.94
N ASP A 65 19.33 -8.08 27.86
CA ASP A 65 19.94 -9.27 28.44
C ASP A 65 19.81 -10.50 27.52
N SER A 66 18.86 -10.49 26.58
CA SER A 66 18.56 -11.59 25.66
C SER A 66 19.28 -11.55 24.30
N ASN A 67 20.54 -11.11 24.24
CA ASN A 67 21.46 -11.26 23.09
C ASN A 67 21.23 -10.40 21.82
N TYR A 68 20.24 -9.51 21.75
CA TYR A 68 20.00 -8.72 20.50
C TYR A 68 20.87 -7.45 20.36
N LEU A 69 21.42 -6.93 21.45
CA LEU A 69 22.36 -5.82 21.46
C LEU A 69 23.51 -6.22 22.39
N PRO A 70 24.66 -6.71 21.91
CA PRO A 70 25.71 -7.23 22.79
C PRO A 70 26.11 -6.21 23.85
N GLN A 71 26.00 -6.59 25.13
CA GLN A 71 26.25 -5.77 26.32
C GLN A 71 27.64 -5.12 26.35
N LYS A 72 28.60 -5.61 25.54
CA LYS A 72 30.02 -5.25 25.68
C LYS A 72 30.52 -4.08 24.84
N ASN A 73 29.85 -3.66 23.77
CA ASN A 73 30.42 -2.65 22.87
C ASN A 73 29.42 -1.54 22.55
N GLN A 74 29.81 -0.31 22.90
CA GLN A 74 29.57 0.96 22.20
C GLN A 74 28.73 0.87 20.90
N HIS A 75 27.45 0.53 20.99
CA HIS A 75 26.53 0.58 19.85
C HIS A 75 26.28 2.04 19.52
N LYS A 76 27.16 2.61 18.71
CA LYS A 76 26.91 3.86 18.04
C LYS A 76 25.90 3.50 16.94
N THR A 77 24.64 3.78 17.17
CA THR A 77 23.61 3.78 16.12
C THR A 77 22.74 4.99 16.34
N TYR A 78 22.22 5.56 15.26
CA TYR A 78 21.29 6.67 15.34
C TYR A 78 19.87 6.15 15.38
N LEU A 79 19.10 6.71 16.31
CA LEU A 79 17.67 6.51 16.44
C LEU A 79 16.99 7.82 16.02
N ILE A 80 15.87 7.71 15.33
CA ILE A 80 14.91 8.80 15.24
C ILE A 80 13.95 8.69 16.42
N GLU A 81 13.84 9.78 17.17
CA GLU A 81 12.89 9.94 18.25
C GLU A 81 11.73 10.83 17.82
N PHE A 82 10.50 10.36 18.01
CA PHE A 82 9.29 11.16 17.89
C PHE A 82 8.74 11.51 19.27
N ASP A 83 8.28 12.74 19.41
CA ASP A 83 7.53 13.19 20.59
C ASP A 83 6.08 12.69 20.50
N LEU A 84 5.60 12.07 21.58
CA LEU A 84 4.22 11.59 21.71
C LEU A 84 3.47 12.40 22.79
N PRO A 85 2.13 12.32 22.84
CA PRO A 85 1.35 12.87 23.94
C PRO A 85 1.83 12.40 25.32
N ASP A 86 1.54 13.19 26.35
CA ASP A 86 1.86 12.90 27.76
C ASP A 86 3.36 12.74 28.06
N GLY A 87 4.23 13.33 27.23
CA GLY A 87 5.69 13.27 27.41
C GLY A 87 6.29 11.89 27.10
N LYS A 88 5.57 11.03 26.38
CA LYS A 88 6.06 9.74 25.91
C LYS A 88 6.87 9.89 24.63
N HIS A 89 7.61 8.84 24.28
CA HIS A 89 8.47 8.85 23.10
C HIS A 89 8.39 7.55 22.30
N LEU A 90 8.58 7.68 20.98
CA LEU A 90 8.79 6.56 20.07
C LEU A 90 10.21 6.64 19.51
N LEU A 91 11.00 5.58 19.69
CA LEU A 91 12.35 5.44 19.15
C LEU A 91 12.34 4.41 18.02
N ILE A 92 12.97 4.74 16.89
CA ILE A 92 13.13 3.83 15.75
C ILE A 92 14.57 3.91 15.23
N PRO A 93 15.24 2.79 14.92
CA PRO A 93 16.54 2.82 14.24
C PRO A 93 16.49 3.62 12.93
N CYS A 94 17.45 4.52 12.71
CA CYS A 94 17.53 5.29 11.47
C CYS A 94 17.66 4.40 10.24
N THR A 95 18.36 3.28 10.36
CA THR A 95 18.46 2.27 9.29
C THR A 95 17.09 1.71 8.94
N GLU A 96 16.31 1.28 9.94
CA GLU A 96 14.94 0.78 9.77
C GLU A 96 14.04 1.88 9.16
N PHE A 97 14.15 3.10 9.65
CA PHE A 97 13.42 4.25 9.11
C PHE A 97 13.75 4.50 7.64
N PHE A 98 15.04 4.47 7.26
CA PHE A 98 15.45 4.62 5.87
C PHE A 98 14.89 3.48 5.00
N ILE A 99 15.15 2.23 5.36
CA ILE A 99 14.78 1.09 4.52
C ILE A 99 13.25 0.95 4.36
N ARG A 100 12.47 1.34 5.38
CA ARG A 100 11.01 1.21 5.35
C ARG A 100 10.26 2.49 5.04
N VAL A 101 10.85 3.68 5.09
CA VAL A 101 10.14 4.95 4.82
C VAL A 101 10.59 5.58 3.51
N TYR A 102 11.85 5.42 3.09
CA TYR A 102 12.36 5.93 1.81
C TYR A 102 12.10 4.95 0.66
N GLY A 103 11.01 5.16 -0.07
CA GLY A 103 10.63 4.30 -1.20
C GLY A 103 10.23 2.89 -0.75
N ARG A 104 9.68 2.09 -1.65
CA ARG A 104 9.31 0.68 -1.43
C ARG A 104 10.31 -0.30 -2.03
N SER A 105 11.04 0.07 -3.08
CA SER A 105 12.07 -0.81 -3.68
C SER A 105 13.42 -0.62 -3.02
N SER A 106 14.25 -1.66 -3.01
CA SER A 106 15.65 -1.61 -2.57
C SER A 106 16.49 -0.70 -3.50
N GLU A 107 16.11 -0.62 -4.78
CA GLU A 107 16.78 0.22 -5.78
C GLU A 107 16.80 1.70 -5.39
N ILE A 108 15.70 2.23 -4.82
CA ILE A 108 15.70 3.61 -4.31
C ILE A 108 16.74 3.81 -3.22
N LYS A 109 16.88 2.85 -2.29
CA LYS A 109 17.83 2.96 -1.18
C LYS A 109 19.25 2.94 -1.70
N ARG A 110 19.54 2.00 -2.61
CA ARG A 110 20.82 1.87 -3.29
C ARG A 110 21.19 3.18 -4.00
N VAL A 111 20.30 3.67 -4.85
CA VAL A 111 20.58 4.89 -5.63
C VAL A 111 20.81 6.11 -4.74
N LEU A 112 20.02 6.27 -3.67
CA LEU A 112 20.16 7.39 -2.72
C LEU A 112 21.39 7.29 -1.81
N ALA A 113 21.90 6.09 -1.55
CA ALA A 113 23.07 5.87 -0.71
C ALA A 113 24.39 5.85 -1.51
N THR A 114 24.34 5.54 -2.81
CA THR A 114 25.54 5.31 -3.62
C THR A 114 25.91 6.47 -4.55
N TYR A 115 24.96 7.31 -4.97
CA TYR A 115 25.21 8.28 -6.04
C TYR A 115 24.95 9.75 -5.67
N PRO A 116 25.72 10.69 -6.26
CA PRO A 116 25.44 12.11 -6.17
C PRO A 116 24.14 12.47 -6.88
N TRP A 117 23.54 13.59 -6.48
CA TRP A 117 22.19 13.99 -6.92
C TRP A 117 21.97 14.05 -8.44
N GLU A 118 22.98 14.48 -9.20
CA GLU A 118 22.86 14.56 -10.65
C GLU A 118 22.72 13.18 -11.29
N GLU A 119 23.39 12.18 -10.70
CA GLU A 119 23.32 10.79 -11.14
C GLU A 119 22.03 10.11 -10.66
N VAL A 120 21.57 10.41 -9.44
CA VAL A 120 20.23 10.03 -8.95
C VAL A 120 19.14 10.44 -9.93
N LYS A 121 19.20 11.67 -10.46
CA LYS A 121 18.21 12.15 -11.44
C LYS A 121 18.21 11.33 -12.74
N LYS A 122 19.40 11.04 -13.28
CA LYS A 122 19.53 10.26 -14.53
C LYS A 122 19.03 8.83 -14.37
N ARG A 123 19.27 8.22 -13.21
CA ARG A 123 18.93 6.83 -12.93
C ARG A 123 17.44 6.62 -12.65
N LEU A 124 16.78 7.60 -12.03
CA LEU A 124 15.39 7.45 -11.58
C LEU A 124 14.35 8.11 -12.51
N TYR A 125 14.73 9.11 -13.31
CA TYR A 125 13.77 9.91 -14.08
C TYR A 125 14.05 9.89 -15.58
N ARG A 126 12.98 10.03 -16.37
CA ARG A 126 13.01 10.29 -17.81
C ARG A 126 12.35 11.64 -18.12
N PRO A 127 12.69 12.28 -19.26
CA PRO A 127 12.01 13.50 -19.70
C PRO A 127 10.51 13.27 -19.92
N LEU A 128 9.68 14.23 -19.51
CA LEU A 128 8.24 14.21 -19.71
C LEU A 128 7.86 14.28 -21.19
N ASP A 129 6.76 13.65 -21.56
CA ASP A 129 6.21 13.67 -22.92
C ASP A 129 5.39 14.94 -23.20
N ALA A 130 4.86 15.57 -22.15
CA ALA A 130 4.08 16.79 -22.23
C ALA A 130 4.50 17.80 -21.15
N PRO A 131 4.28 19.10 -21.38
CA PRO A 131 4.49 20.11 -20.34
C PRO A 131 3.55 19.88 -19.14
N ALA A 132 4.02 20.28 -17.96
CA ALA A 132 3.27 20.13 -16.73
C ALA A 132 1.96 20.91 -16.75
N SER A 133 0.87 20.26 -16.36
CA SER A 133 -0.40 20.95 -16.11
C SER A 133 -0.32 21.71 -14.78
N PRO A 134 -0.85 22.94 -14.69
CA PRO A 134 -0.88 23.70 -13.44
C PRO A 134 -1.50 22.88 -12.29
N GLY A 135 -0.91 22.96 -11.10
CA GLY A 135 -1.40 22.26 -9.91
C GLY A 135 -1.17 20.74 -9.88
N THR A 136 -0.36 20.20 -10.80
CA THR A 136 -0.06 18.76 -10.86
C THR A 136 1.43 18.49 -10.78
N TRP A 137 1.81 17.31 -10.31
CA TRP A 137 3.20 16.82 -10.26
C TRP A 137 3.40 15.71 -11.29
N PRO A 138 3.72 16.05 -12.56
CA PRO A 138 4.00 15.04 -13.58
C PRO A 138 5.36 14.38 -13.36
N VAL A 139 5.41 13.06 -13.47
CA VAL A 139 6.64 12.28 -13.29
C VAL A 139 6.71 11.16 -14.31
N LYS A 140 7.90 10.95 -14.87
CA LYS A 140 8.21 9.81 -15.74
C LYS A 140 9.47 9.14 -15.22
N PHE A 141 9.40 7.84 -15.00
CA PHE A 141 10.49 7.07 -14.41
C PHE A 141 11.19 6.18 -15.43
N THR A 142 12.43 5.80 -15.12
CA THR A 142 13.15 4.74 -15.84
C THR A 142 12.49 3.37 -15.60
N TYR A 143 12.86 2.37 -16.40
CA TYR A 143 12.19 1.06 -16.38
C TYR A 143 12.39 0.27 -15.09
N HIS A 144 13.46 0.53 -14.34
CA HIS A 144 13.81 -0.18 -13.10
C HIS A 144 13.10 0.39 -11.85
N VAL A 145 12.40 1.53 -11.99
CA VAL A 145 11.70 2.14 -10.86
C VAL A 145 10.38 1.43 -10.61
N HIS A 146 10.22 0.91 -9.40
CA HIS A 146 8.98 0.27 -9.00
C HIS A 146 7.83 1.28 -8.86
N LYS A 147 6.61 0.86 -9.24
CA LYS A 147 5.43 1.73 -9.30
C LYS A 147 5.09 2.41 -7.96
N HIS A 148 5.43 1.78 -6.85
CA HIS A 148 5.12 2.26 -5.50
C HIS A 148 6.12 3.32 -4.99
N ASP A 149 7.19 3.59 -5.73
CA ASP A 149 8.14 4.67 -5.40
C ASP A 149 7.67 6.05 -5.88
N ALA A 150 6.59 6.09 -6.66
CA ALA A 150 6.13 7.29 -7.34
C ALA A 150 5.91 8.50 -6.42
N ILE A 151 5.43 8.27 -5.18
CA ILE A 151 5.16 9.35 -4.23
C ILE A 151 6.45 10.00 -3.75
N LEU A 152 7.41 9.20 -3.25
CA LEU A 152 8.71 9.71 -2.83
C LEU A 152 9.40 10.44 -3.99
N LEU A 153 9.40 9.85 -5.19
CA LEU A 153 10.06 10.44 -6.34
C LEU A 153 9.42 11.76 -6.78
N ALA A 154 8.09 11.86 -6.76
CA ALA A 154 7.43 13.12 -7.04
C ALA A 154 7.82 14.20 -6.01
N HIS A 155 7.84 13.85 -4.72
CA HIS A 155 8.30 14.76 -3.67
C HIS A 155 9.76 15.17 -3.83
N MET A 156 10.65 14.24 -4.14
CA MET A 156 12.06 14.53 -4.41
C MET A 156 12.26 15.53 -5.55
N LEU A 157 11.34 15.56 -6.53
CA LEU A 157 11.40 16.46 -7.68
C LEU A 157 10.76 17.83 -7.38
N TYR A 158 9.63 17.86 -6.67
CA TYR A 158 8.79 19.04 -6.51
C TYR A 158 8.82 19.68 -5.11
N ASP A 159 9.16 18.94 -4.06
CA ASP A 159 9.25 19.41 -2.68
C ASP A 159 10.73 19.65 -2.27
N PRO A 160 11.13 20.90 -1.99
CA PRO A 160 12.47 21.21 -1.49
C PRO A 160 12.84 20.49 -0.19
N TYR A 161 11.88 20.19 0.68
CA TYR A 161 12.13 19.46 1.93
C TYR A 161 12.54 18.01 1.64
N ALA A 162 11.74 17.30 0.84
CA ALA A 162 12.03 15.93 0.43
C ALA A 162 13.36 15.83 -0.34
N LYS A 163 13.61 16.78 -1.25
CA LYS A 163 14.87 16.87 -1.99
C LYS A 163 16.08 16.98 -1.05
N ARG A 164 16.01 17.83 -0.02
CA ARG A 164 17.08 17.96 0.98
C ARG A 164 17.26 16.68 1.78
N ALA A 165 16.17 16.07 2.25
CA ALA A 165 16.21 14.83 3.01
C ALA A 165 16.80 13.66 2.20
N ALA A 166 16.50 13.59 0.89
CA ALA A 166 17.08 12.59 -0.02
C ALA A 166 18.57 12.83 -0.29
N LYS A 167 18.96 14.08 -0.57
CA LYS A 167 20.38 14.46 -0.74
C LYS A 167 21.21 14.21 0.52
N TYR A 168 20.59 14.36 1.69
CA TYR A 168 21.26 14.20 2.97
C TYR A 168 21.83 12.78 3.15
N ILE A 169 21.17 11.76 2.59
CA ILE A 169 21.62 10.36 2.66
C ILE A 169 23.03 10.22 2.04
N TYR A 170 23.19 10.50 0.74
CA TYR A 170 24.49 10.40 0.07
C TYR A 170 25.55 11.36 0.66
N SER A 171 25.15 12.58 1.04
CA SER A 171 26.10 13.59 1.56
C SER A 171 26.83 13.16 2.84
N GLN A 172 26.21 12.28 3.64
CA GLN A 172 26.86 11.70 4.82
C GLN A 172 28.06 10.84 4.39
N PHE A 173 27.92 10.04 3.32
CA PHE A 173 29.00 9.18 2.82
C PHE A 173 30.16 9.99 2.23
N GLU A 174 29.87 11.07 1.49
CA GLU A 174 30.92 11.94 0.92
C GLU A 174 31.76 12.67 1.98
N THR A 175 31.15 13.00 3.12
CA THR A 175 31.80 13.79 4.18
C THR A 175 32.43 12.92 5.28
N SER A 176 32.25 11.61 5.22
CA SER A 176 32.81 10.68 6.19
C SER A 176 34.32 10.53 6.00
N SER A 177 35.08 10.77 7.06
CA SER A 177 36.53 10.49 7.11
C SER A 177 36.85 9.00 7.24
N THR A 178 35.86 8.16 7.59
CA THR A 178 35.96 6.70 7.63
C THR A 178 34.80 6.10 6.82
N PRO A 179 34.96 5.92 5.50
CA PRO A 179 33.89 5.43 4.62
C PRO A 179 33.34 4.06 5.04
N ASP A 180 34.19 3.21 5.64
CA ASP A 180 33.91 1.79 5.90
C ASP A 180 33.07 1.51 7.16
N GLU A 181 32.80 2.52 8.01
CA GLU A 181 32.11 2.35 9.31
C GLU A 181 31.16 3.50 9.64
N MET A 182 30.37 3.96 8.67
CA MET A 182 29.44 5.07 8.89
C MET A 182 28.06 4.62 9.38
N LEU A 183 27.49 5.40 10.30
CA LEU A 183 26.14 5.21 10.84
C LEU A 183 25.17 6.18 10.17
N LEU A 184 24.19 5.61 9.49
CA LEU A 184 23.22 6.38 8.74
C LEU A 184 22.30 7.18 9.66
N LYS A 185 22.18 8.49 9.42
CA LYS A 185 21.08 9.31 9.93
C LYS A 185 20.01 9.43 8.84
N ALA A 186 18.79 9.03 9.17
CA ALA A 186 17.65 9.17 8.30
C ALA A 186 16.59 10.02 8.98
N THR A 187 16.13 11.06 8.28
CA THR A 187 15.11 11.99 8.76
C THR A 187 13.81 11.76 8.00
N PRO A 188 12.65 12.25 8.47
CA PRO A 188 11.48 12.32 7.63
C PRO A 188 11.77 13.09 6.33
N TRP A 189 11.30 12.56 5.21
CA TRP A 189 11.40 13.23 3.91
C TRP A 189 10.16 14.04 3.54
N PHE A 190 9.14 14.04 4.40
CA PHE A 190 7.96 14.87 4.27
C PHE A 190 7.59 15.49 5.62
N GLN A 191 6.68 16.48 5.60
CA GLN A 191 6.24 17.22 6.78
C GLN A 191 4.75 16.99 7.04
N GLY A 192 4.29 17.34 8.24
CA GLY A 192 2.91 17.21 8.66
C GLY A 192 2.70 16.20 9.78
N SER A 193 1.46 16.14 10.26
CA SER A 193 1.03 15.09 11.20
C SER A 193 0.71 13.82 10.43
N GLY A 194 0.95 12.67 11.05
CA GLY A 194 0.57 11.39 10.49
C GLY A 194 0.70 10.28 11.51
N GLU A 195 0.66 9.05 11.02
CA GLU A 195 0.71 7.87 11.86
C GLU A 195 1.83 6.94 11.40
N ILE A 196 2.43 6.24 12.37
CA ILE A 196 3.40 5.19 12.13
C ILE A 196 3.00 3.95 12.94
N SER A 197 2.96 2.79 12.28
CA SER A 197 2.72 1.50 12.91
C SER A 197 4.04 0.76 13.02
N VAL A 198 4.37 0.31 14.21
CA VAL A 198 5.62 -0.38 14.52
C VAL A 198 5.38 -1.65 15.32
N SER A 199 6.28 -2.62 15.16
CA SER A 199 6.42 -3.78 16.03
C SER A 199 7.69 -3.61 16.87
N GLY A 200 7.60 -3.82 18.18
CA GLY A 200 8.68 -3.48 19.09
C GLY A 200 8.39 -3.77 20.56
N VAL A 201 9.15 -3.11 21.44
CA VAL A 201 9.10 -3.37 22.88
C VAL A 201 8.98 -2.07 23.68
N PRO A 202 8.18 -2.05 24.77
CA PRO A 202 8.21 -0.94 25.71
C PRO A 202 9.53 -0.95 26.48
N ILE A 203 10.11 0.24 26.66
CA ILE A 203 11.36 0.50 27.38
C ILE A 203 11.14 1.67 28.36
N ASP A 204 12.12 1.96 29.21
CA ASP A 204 12.06 3.13 30.11
C ASP A 204 10.79 3.16 30.98
N GLY A 205 10.46 2.02 31.59
CA GLY A 205 9.26 1.86 32.41
C GLY A 205 7.93 2.00 31.65
N GLY A 206 7.95 1.94 30.31
CA GLY A 206 6.78 2.12 29.44
C GLY A 206 6.56 3.56 28.97
N ASN A 207 7.43 4.51 29.36
CA ASN A 207 7.39 5.89 28.86
C ASN A 207 7.91 6.01 27.43
N THR A 208 8.73 5.06 27.00
CA THR A 208 9.28 5.01 25.64
C THR A 208 8.94 3.68 24.99
N PHE A 209 8.59 3.72 23.69
CA PHE A 209 8.44 2.52 22.89
C PHE A 209 9.59 2.43 21.88
N LEU A 210 10.29 1.30 21.85
CA LEU A 210 11.33 1.02 20.87
C LEU A 210 10.73 0.24 19.70
N GLY A 211 10.40 0.95 18.62
CA GLY A 211 9.95 0.37 17.36
C GLY A 211 11.11 -0.25 16.60
N LEU A 212 11.24 -1.57 16.67
CA LEU A 212 12.29 -2.33 15.99
C LEU A 212 11.98 -2.53 14.50
N GLN A 213 10.69 -2.51 14.17
CA GLN A 213 10.17 -2.81 12.85
C GLN A 213 9.06 -1.82 12.49
N ILE A 214 9.18 -1.10 11.36
CA ILE A 214 8.08 -0.32 10.80
C ILE A 214 7.19 -1.23 9.94
N LEU A 215 5.91 -1.30 10.31
CA LEU A 215 4.87 -2.06 9.61
C LEU A 215 4.13 -1.21 8.58
N GLY A 216 4.01 0.09 8.85
CA GLY A 216 3.27 1.00 7.99
C GLY A 216 3.42 2.45 8.41
N CYS A 217 3.09 3.35 7.49
CA CYS A 217 3.18 4.79 7.71
C CYS A 217 2.14 5.53 6.86
N THR A 218 1.72 6.69 7.31
CA THR A 218 0.96 7.65 6.52
C THR A 218 1.76 8.13 5.30
N GLN A 219 1.06 8.42 4.21
CA GLN A 219 1.64 9.06 3.04
C GLN A 219 1.48 10.59 3.13
N PRO A 220 2.43 11.37 2.62
CA PRO A 220 2.30 12.82 2.61
C PRO A 220 1.19 13.33 1.69
N ASP A 221 0.53 14.40 2.11
CA ASP A 221 -0.35 15.20 1.27
C ASP A 221 0.43 16.02 0.22
N GLY A 222 -0.29 16.55 -0.77
CA GLY A 222 0.25 17.45 -1.79
C GLY A 222 -0.51 17.36 -3.11
N ALA A 223 0.04 18.01 -4.14
CA ALA A 223 -0.57 18.03 -5.46
C ALA A 223 -0.73 16.63 -6.07
N THR A 224 -1.75 16.48 -6.93
CA THR A 224 -2.02 15.23 -7.65
C THR A 224 -0.82 14.82 -8.49
N ILE A 225 -0.37 13.58 -8.31
CA ILE A 225 0.76 13.02 -9.06
C ILE A 225 0.25 12.41 -10.35
N HIS A 226 0.82 12.85 -11.48
CA HIS A 226 0.54 12.30 -12.80
C HIS A 226 1.74 11.47 -13.25
N ARG A 227 1.66 10.15 -13.14
CA ARG A 227 2.71 9.26 -13.61
C ARG A 227 2.53 8.99 -15.10
N GLU A 228 3.47 9.47 -15.90
CA GLU A 228 3.49 9.20 -17.34
C GLU A 228 3.99 7.78 -17.62
N ARG A 229 3.24 7.06 -18.44
CA ARG A 229 3.56 5.73 -18.91
C ARG A 229 3.48 5.70 -20.42
N GLU A 230 4.56 5.29 -21.05
CA GLU A 230 4.55 5.01 -22.49
C GLU A 230 4.13 3.57 -22.74
N LYS A 231 3.22 3.38 -23.69
CA LYS A 231 2.97 2.10 -24.33
C LYS A 231 3.40 2.21 -25.78
N SER A 232 4.40 1.44 -26.17
CA SER A 232 4.88 1.40 -27.54
C SER A 232 4.23 0.24 -28.29
N THR A 233 3.73 0.51 -29.49
CA THR A 233 3.41 -0.52 -30.48
C THR A 233 4.64 -0.66 -31.37
N THR A 234 5.27 -1.85 -31.36
CA THR A 234 6.55 -2.07 -32.02
C THR A 234 6.41 -2.46 -33.50
N VAL A 235 7.40 -2.11 -34.32
CA VAL A 235 7.59 -2.55 -35.72
C VAL A 235 9.00 -3.13 -35.86
N PRO A 236 9.27 -4.07 -36.79
CA PRO A 236 10.61 -4.66 -36.93
C PRO A 236 11.68 -3.58 -37.13
N ALA A 237 12.78 -3.65 -36.38
CA ALA A 237 13.90 -2.71 -36.50
C ALA A 237 14.62 -2.87 -37.85
N THR A 238 15.18 -1.78 -38.39
CA THR A 238 15.96 -1.75 -39.64
C THR A 238 17.43 -1.46 -39.36
N ASP A 239 18.32 -1.93 -40.25
CA ASP A 239 19.77 -1.68 -40.15
C ASP A 239 20.06 -0.18 -40.25
N GLY A 240 20.20 0.47 -39.09
CA GLY A 240 20.34 1.93 -38.96
C GLY A 240 19.66 2.51 -37.71
N ASP A 241 18.79 1.74 -37.05
CA ASP A 241 18.23 2.12 -35.76
C ASP A 241 19.32 2.01 -34.66
N ASP A 242 19.52 3.06 -33.87
CA ASP A 242 20.39 3.05 -32.67
C ASP A 242 19.89 1.95 -31.72
N ALA A 243 20.54 0.78 -31.75
CA ALA A 243 20.20 -0.33 -30.88
C ALA A 243 20.49 0.08 -29.43
N PRO A 244 19.48 0.21 -28.54
CA PRO A 244 19.76 0.40 -27.14
C PRO A 244 20.45 -0.84 -26.56
N THR A 245 21.19 -0.65 -25.48
CA THR A 245 21.73 -1.70 -24.61
C THR A 245 20.73 -2.84 -24.43
N GLN A 246 21.20 -4.07 -24.63
CA GLN A 246 20.42 -5.31 -24.56
C GLN A 246 19.51 -5.31 -23.32
N PHE A 247 18.20 -5.22 -23.52
CA PHE A 247 17.24 -5.39 -22.44
C PHE A 247 16.95 -6.88 -22.27
N PRO A 248 17.28 -7.49 -21.12
CA PRO A 248 16.76 -8.81 -20.80
C PRO A 248 15.26 -8.73 -20.56
N TYR A 249 14.48 -9.60 -21.21
CA TYR A 249 13.08 -9.77 -20.89
C TYR A 249 12.79 -11.26 -20.67
N HIS A 250 13.28 -11.82 -19.57
CA HIS A 250 12.61 -12.96 -18.94
C HIS A 250 12.46 -12.67 -17.44
N GLN A 251 11.27 -12.24 -17.04
CA GLN A 251 10.87 -12.26 -15.63
C GLN A 251 10.55 -13.72 -15.29
N LEU A 252 11.26 -14.29 -14.33
CA LEU A 252 10.90 -15.61 -13.82
C LEU A 252 9.51 -15.52 -13.16
N GLN A 253 8.56 -16.30 -13.67
CA GLN A 253 7.17 -16.28 -13.20
C GLN A 253 7.00 -17.04 -11.88
N ASP A 254 7.78 -18.11 -11.71
CA ASP A 254 7.78 -18.94 -10.52
C ASP A 254 9.04 -18.64 -9.71
N ILE A 255 8.85 -18.07 -8.53
CA ILE A 255 9.91 -17.81 -7.57
C ILE A 255 10.19 -19.13 -6.84
N PRO A 256 11.42 -19.67 -6.87
CA PRO A 256 11.78 -20.85 -6.09
C PRO A 256 11.55 -20.64 -4.59
N ASP A 257 11.24 -21.71 -3.85
CA ASP A 257 11.06 -21.66 -2.38
C ASP A 257 12.33 -21.17 -1.65
N VAL A 258 13.50 -21.44 -2.23
CA VAL A 258 14.81 -20.97 -1.75
C VAL A 258 15.53 -20.35 -2.93
N ILE A 259 15.94 -19.09 -2.77
CA ILE A 259 16.71 -18.33 -3.75
C ILE A 259 18.10 -18.13 -3.18
N ASP A 260 19.12 -18.38 -3.99
CA ASP A 260 20.48 -18.00 -3.66
C ASP A 260 20.71 -16.55 -4.06
N LEU A 261 20.90 -15.69 -3.05
CA LEU A 261 21.08 -14.25 -3.22
C LEU A 261 22.51 -13.88 -2.84
N THR A 262 23.33 -13.58 -3.84
CA THR A 262 24.75 -13.25 -3.67
C THR A 262 24.99 -11.74 -3.66
N ASP A 263 26.00 -11.32 -2.91
CA ASP A 263 26.64 -10.01 -2.99
C ASP A 263 28.10 -10.07 -3.46
N ASP A 264 28.59 -11.26 -3.83
CA ASP A 264 29.96 -11.48 -4.31
C ASP A 264 30.13 -11.06 -5.79
N GLU A 265 29.08 -11.24 -6.60
CA GLU A 265 29.09 -10.98 -8.03
C GLU A 265 27.89 -10.11 -8.45
N GLU A 266 28.15 -9.20 -9.38
CA GLU A 266 27.12 -8.38 -10.01
C GLU A 266 26.28 -9.22 -10.99
N PRO A 267 25.02 -8.85 -11.31
CA PRO A 267 24.27 -9.53 -12.35
C PRO A 267 24.96 -9.45 -13.73
N ASP A 268 24.75 -10.44 -14.58
CA ASP A 268 25.18 -10.37 -15.98
C ASP A 268 24.32 -9.36 -16.76
N HIS A 269 24.93 -8.65 -17.70
CA HIS A 269 24.20 -7.80 -18.63
C HIS A 269 23.29 -8.66 -19.50
N GLY A 270 21.99 -8.36 -19.53
CA GLY A 270 21.03 -9.18 -20.28
C GLY A 270 20.62 -10.49 -19.58
N SER A 271 20.87 -10.64 -18.27
CA SER A 271 20.40 -11.79 -17.47
C SER A 271 18.91 -11.75 -17.13
N SER A 272 18.35 -12.89 -16.73
CA SER A 272 16.98 -12.95 -16.19
C SER A 272 16.83 -12.08 -14.93
N TRP A 273 15.59 -11.70 -14.60
CA TRP A 273 15.32 -10.93 -13.39
C TRP A 273 14.16 -11.51 -12.56
N LEU A 274 14.25 -11.30 -11.25
CA LEU A 274 13.37 -11.85 -10.24
C LEU A 274 12.87 -10.74 -9.31
N ASP A 275 11.55 -10.68 -9.10
CA ASP A 275 10.93 -9.77 -8.13
C ASP A 275 10.77 -10.48 -6.78
N LEU A 276 11.46 -9.99 -5.75
CA LEU A 276 11.44 -10.56 -4.41
C LEU A 276 10.60 -9.68 -3.46
N PRO A 277 9.49 -10.21 -2.92
CA PRO A 277 8.71 -9.47 -1.93
C PRO A 277 9.41 -9.50 -0.56
N GLU A 278 9.58 -8.33 0.05
CA GLU A 278 9.82 -8.24 1.51
C GLU A 278 8.48 -8.11 2.26
N ASP A 279 8.55 -7.81 3.56
CA ASP A 279 7.36 -7.62 4.38
C ASP A 279 6.43 -6.56 3.83
N GLU A 280 5.12 -6.85 3.88
CA GLU A 280 4.09 -5.90 3.51
C GLU A 280 4.27 -4.59 4.28
N PHE A 281 3.91 -3.50 3.60
CA PHE A 281 3.90 -2.17 4.16
C PHE A 281 2.49 -1.59 4.11
N VAL A 282 1.93 -1.31 5.27
CA VAL A 282 0.56 -0.80 5.40
C VAL A 282 0.55 0.71 5.20
N ILE A 283 -0.26 1.21 4.26
CA ILE A 283 -0.53 2.64 4.14
C ILE A 283 -1.59 3.01 5.17
N LEU A 284 -1.21 3.88 6.10
CA LEU A 284 -2.06 4.32 7.19
C LEU A 284 -2.80 5.61 6.83
N GLY A 285 -4.08 5.69 7.17
CA GLY A 285 -4.90 6.83 6.82
C GLY A 285 -5.23 6.89 5.32
N LYS A 286 -5.39 8.10 4.78
CA LYS A 286 -5.80 8.31 3.38
C LYS A 286 -4.63 8.06 2.43
N PRO A 287 -4.71 7.10 1.49
CA PRO A 287 -3.71 6.92 0.45
C PRO A 287 -3.66 8.14 -0.47
N ARG A 288 -2.46 8.54 -0.87
CA ARG A 288 -2.26 9.60 -1.86
C ARG A 288 -2.52 9.07 -3.26
N ALA A 289 -3.36 9.78 -4.01
CA ALA A 289 -3.69 9.43 -5.38
C ALA A 289 -2.48 9.60 -6.33
N VAL A 290 -2.23 8.57 -7.14
CA VAL A 290 -1.28 8.60 -8.27
C VAL A 290 -2.05 8.20 -9.53
N LEU A 291 -2.23 9.15 -10.45
CA LEU A 291 -2.97 8.91 -11.70
C LEU A 291 -2.00 8.56 -12.81
N ASP A 292 -2.27 7.47 -13.52
CA ASP A 292 -1.48 7.05 -14.69
C ASP A 292 -1.95 7.77 -15.95
N LYS A 293 -1.08 8.59 -16.55
CA LYS A 293 -1.27 9.15 -17.90
C LYS A 293 -0.57 8.26 -18.91
N ARG A 294 -1.34 7.68 -19.84
CA ARG A 294 -0.79 6.77 -20.86
C ARG A 294 -0.59 7.48 -22.19
N TYR A 295 0.64 7.45 -22.69
CA TYR A 295 0.99 7.89 -24.03
C TYR A 295 1.21 6.67 -24.91
N THR A 296 0.58 6.64 -26.09
CA THR A 296 0.80 5.56 -27.05
C THR A 296 1.74 6.04 -28.14
N ARG A 297 2.94 5.46 -28.22
CA ARG A 297 3.81 5.64 -29.40
C ARG A 297 3.54 4.52 -30.39
N LYS A 298 3.18 4.88 -31.62
CA LYS A 298 3.01 3.93 -32.73
C LYS A 298 4.31 3.83 -33.51
N ASN A 299 4.57 2.67 -34.09
CA ASN A 299 5.70 2.41 -35.00
C ASN A 299 7.08 2.66 -34.37
N VAL A 300 7.24 2.27 -33.11
CA VAL A 300 8.57 2.30 -32.47
C VAL A 300 9.35 1.07 -32.95
N PRO A 301 10.59 1.18 -33.46
CA PRO A 301 11.40 0.01 -33.76
C PRO A 301 11.46 -0.94 -32.57
N ASP A 302 11.22 -2.24 -32.81
CA ASP A 302 11.33 -3.26 -31.78
C ASP A 302 12.79 -3.44 -31.43
N THR A 303 13.20 -2.64 -30.45
CA THR A 303 14.55 -2.57 -29.92
C THR A 303 14.70 -3.45 -28.68
N ARG A 304 13.70 -4.29 -28.39
CA ARG A 304 13.80 -5.28 -27.32
C ARG A 304 14.85 -6.31 -27.72
N GLY A 305 15.84 -6.48 -26.86
CA GLY A 305 16.84 -7.53 -27.03
C GLY A 305 16.16 -8.90 -27.11
N VAL A 306 16.83 -9.83 -27.79
CA VAL A 306 16.43 -11.24 -27.74
C VAL A 306 16.60 -11.71 -26.30
N PRO A 307 15.55 -12.25 -25.64
CA PRO A 307 15.69 -12.81 -24.30
C PRO A 307 16.77 -13.90 -24.33
N VAL A 308 17.81 -13.74 -23.52
CA VAL A 308 18.73 -14.84 -23.25
C VAL A 308 17.98 -15.80 -22.31
N PRO A 309 17.85 -17.10 -22.65
CA PRO A 309 17.27 -18.07 -21.74
C PRO A 309 18.05 -18.06 -20.42
N GLY A 310 17.34 -17.89 -19.31
CA GLY A 310 17.93 -17.88 -17.99
C GLY A 310 17.95 -19.27 -17.37
N ASP A 311 19.12 -19.90 -17.28
CA ASP A 311 19.38 -21.07 -16.44
C ASP A 311 19.94 -20.64 -15.06
N GLU A 312 19.86 -19.35 -14.71
CA GLU A 312 20.46 -18.82 -13.48
C GLU A 312 19.72 -19.31 -12.24
N THR A 313 20.49 -19.80 -11.26
CA THR A 313 19.99 -20.21 -9.93
C THR A 313 20.44 -19.26 -8.82
N ILE A 314 21.31 -18.30 -9.16
CA ILE A 314 21.91 -17.32 -8.27
C ILE A 314 21.52 -15.93 -8.77
N PHE A 315 21.15 -15.04 -7.84
CA PHE A 315 20.72 -13.68 -8.16
C PHE A 315 21.45 -12.64 -7.31
N SER A 316 21.59 -11.43 -7.85
CA SER A 316 22.20 -10.29 -7.16
C SER A 316 21.36 -9.03 -7.33
N THR A 317 21.39 -8.15 -6.33
CA THR A 317 20.63 -6.88 -6.31
C THR A 317 21.41 -5.69 -6.88
N GLY A 318 22.63 -5.92 -7.35
CA GLY A 318 23.51 -4.87 -7.86
C GLY A 318 23.25 -4.46 -9.31
N GLU A 319 24.21 -3.78 -9.92
CA GLU A 319 24.08 -3.24 -11.27
C GLU A 319 24.49 -4.27 -12.32
N PRO A 320 23.62 -4.59 -13.30
CA PRO A 320 24.00 -5.51 -14.37
C PRO A 320 25.25 -5.04 -15.11
N HIS A 321 26.30 -5.85 -15.08
CA HIS A 321 27.58 -5.56 -15.71
C HIS A 321 28.29 -6.84 -16.15
N GLY A 322 29.04 -6.80 -17.25
CA GLY A 322 29.76 -7.98 -17.76
C GLY A 322 28.84 -9.09 -18.28
N SER A 323 29.40 -10.27 -18.54
CA SER A 323 28.67 -11.45 -19.01
C SER A 323 29.38 -12.75 -18.61
N GLY A 324 28.63 -13.85 -18.54
CA GLY A 324 29.16 -15.21 -18.35
C GLY A 324 29.36 -15.63 -16.89
N LYS A 325 28.83 -14.86 -15.92
CA LYS A 325 28.84 -15.20 -14.50
C LYS A 325 27.68 -16.13 -14.12
N GLY A 326 26.61 -16.14 -14.91
CA GLY A 326 25.41 -16.92 -14.63
C GLY A 326 24.61 -16.38 -13.43
N VAL A 327 24.70 -15.06 -13.19
CA VAL A 327 24.02 -14.37 -12.09
C VAL A 327 22.89 -13.51 -12.65
N GLY A 328 21.66 -13.80 -12.21
CA GLY A 328 20.47 -13.03 -12.54
C GLY A 328 20.31 -11.78 -11.67
N GLN A 329 19.41 -10.87 -12.07
CA GLN A 329 19.10 -9.67 -11.30
C GLN A 329 17.93 -9.89 -10.33
N ALA A 330 18.07 -9.49 -9.07
CA ALA A 330 17.00 -9.47 -8.08
C ALA A 330 16.51 -8.05 -7.79
N SER A 331 15.19 -7.87 -7.75
CA SER A 331 14.49 -6.63 -7.41
C SER A 331 13.68 -6.84 -6.14
N ILE A 332 14.17 -6.33 -5.01
CA ILE A 332 13.49 -6.45 -3.71
C ILE A 332 12.54 -5.26 -3.51
N HIS A 333 11.29 -5.54 -3.13
CA HIS A 333 10.33 -4.48 -2.83
C HIS A 333 9.28 -4.87 -1.81
N ALA A 334 8.82 -3.89 -1.02
CA ALA A 334 7.70 -4.06 -0.10
C ALA A 334 6.37 -4.04 -0.86
N PRO A 335 5.55 -5.12 -0.79
CA PRO A 335 4.16 -5.07 -1.21
C PRO A 335 3.42 -4.03 -0.38
N ILE A 336 2.50 -3.30 -1.02
CA ILE A 336 1.65 -2.34 -0.31
C ILE A 336 0.33 -3.00 0.04
N THR A 337 -0.07 -2.84 1.31
CA THR A 337 -1.41 -3.17 1.81
C THR A 337 -2.08 -1.89 2.27
N LEU A 338 -3.38 -1.77 2.01
CA LEU A 338 -4.16 -0.58 2.37
C LEU A 338 -4.89 -0.86 3.69
N GLU A 339 -4.86 0.08 4.62
CA GLU A 339 -5.63 0.00 5.87
C GLU A 339 -7.13 -0.07 5.56
N SER A 340 -7.82 -1.08 6.11
CA SER A 340 -9.27 -1.23 6.00
C SER A 340 -9.95 -0.60 7.21
N GLN A 341 -11.01 0.17 6.98
CA GLN A 341 -11.88 0.72 8.03
C GLN A 341 -13.16 -0.11 8.21
N GLY A 342 -13.18 -1.32 7.64
CA GLY A 342 -14.36 -2.17 7.54
C GLY A 342 -15.06 -2.03 6.20
N PHE A 343 -15.65 -3.13 5.75
CA PHE A 343 -16.09 -3.32 4.36
C PHE A 343 -17.03 -2.22 3.82
N LEU A 344 -18.03 -1.81 4.60
CA LEU A 344 -18.98 -0.77 4.18
C LEU A 344 -18.33 0.61 4.08
N ARG A 345 -17.43 0.93 5.02
CA ARG A 345 -16.69 2.18 5.02
C ARG A 345 -15.71 2.23 3.86
N ASP A 346 -15.06 1.12 3.55
CA ASP A 346 -14.16 0.98 2.40
C ASP A 346 -14.89 1.17 1.06
N MET A 347 -16.07 0.57 0.88
CA MET A 347 -16.92 0.79 -0.31
C MET A 347 -17.34 2.26 -0.47
N TRP A 348 -17.73 2.92 0.64
CA TRP A 348 -18.05 4.35 0.64
C TRP A 348 -16.85 5.23 0.27
N ASN A 349 -15.71 4.99 0.91
CA ASN A 349 -14.47 5.72 0.64
C ASN A 349 -14.00 5.52 -0.80
N ALA A 350 -14.16 4.32 -1.38
CA ALA A 350 -13.85 4.05 -2.78
C ALA A 350 -14.72 4.88 -3.74
N LEU A 351 -16.02 5.04 -3.47
CA LEU A 351 -16.90 5.90 -4.26
C LEU A 351 -16.49 7.37 -4.18
N LEU A 352 -16.20 7.87 -2.97
CA LEU A 352 -15.71 9.25 -2.79
C LEU A 352 -14.35 9.47 -3.47
N TYR A 353 -13.45 8.49 -3.40
CA TYR A 353 -12.19 8.53 -4.12
C TYR A 353 -12.41 8.64 -5.63
N LEU A 354 -13.25 7.78 -6.22
CA LEU A 354 -13.55 7.83 -7.65
C LEU A 354 -14.20 9.17 -8.05
N GLN A 355 -15.08 9.73 -7.22
CA GLN A 355 -15.64 11.08 -7.43
C GLN A 355 -14.54 12.14 -7.49
N SER A 356 -13.60 12.11 -6.55
CA SER A 356 -12.48 13.06 -6.52
C SER A 356 -11.50 12.89 -7.68
N ALA A 357 -11.31 11.65 -8.15
CA ALA A 357 -10.40 11.31 -9.24
C ALA A 357 -11.00 11.62 -10.61
N TYR A 358 -12.33 11.52 -10.75
CA TYR A 358 -13.06 11.67 -12.01
C TYR A 358 -14.28 12.59 -11.86
N PRO A 359 -14.11 13.87 -11.45
CA PRO A 359 -15.21 14.75 -11.08
C PRO A 359 -16.15 15.11 -12.25
N GLU A 360 -15.64 15.11 -13.49
CA GLU A 360 -16.45 15.37 -14.69
C GLU A 360 -17.40 14.21 -15.02
N THR A 361 -16.94 12.99 -14.73
CA THR A 361 -17.69 11.76 -15.00
C THR A 361 -18.58 11.39 -13.81
N ILE A 362 -18.08 11.46 -12.59
CA ILE A 362 -18.81 11.13 -11.37
C ILE A 362 -19.20 12.44 -10.68
N ARG A 363 -20.39 12.93 -11.01
CA ARG A 363 -20.87 14.26 -10.61
C ARG A 363 -21.36 14.32 -9.16
N GLY A 364 -21.68 13.18 -8.56
CA GLY A 364 -22.23 13.15 -7.20
C GLY A 364 -22.24 11.76 -6.58
N VAL A 365 -21.95 11.70 -5.29
CA VAL A 365 -22.07 10.51 -4.44
C VAL A 365 -22.82 10.92 -3.17
N SER A 366 -23.88 10.19 -2.82
CA SER A 366 -24.66 10.44 -1.60
C SER A 366 -25.18 9.15 -1.00
N TRP A 367 -25.05 8.97 0.31
CA TRP A 367 -25.70 7.85 1.02
C TRP A 367 -27.16 8.20 1.35
N PHE A 368 -27.99 7.20 1.63
CA PHE A 368 -29.41 7.38 1.92
C PHE A 368 -29.84 6.67 3.21
N THR A 369 -30.66 7.35 4.02
CA THR A 369 -31.52 6.76 5.04
C THR A 369 -32.93 7.34 4.91
N PHE A 370 -33.94 6.64 5.42
CA PHE A 370 -35.31 7.19 5.43
C PHE A 370 -35.46 8.42 6.33
N GLU A 371 -34.56 8.60 7.31
CA GLU A 371 -34.57 9.72 8.25
C GLU A 371 -33.89 10.97 7.66
N ASP A 372 -32.74 10.79 7.01
CA ASP A 372 -31.90 11.90 6.52
C ASP A 372 -32.13 12.20 5.03
N GLY A 373 -32.81 11.31 4.30
CA GLY A 373 -32.85 11.34 2.85
C GLY A 373 -31.46 11.11 2.24
N PHE A 374 -31.20 11.71 1.08
CA PHE A 374 -29.86 11.67 0.47
C PHE A 374 -28.92 12.68 1.12
N SER A 375 -27.80 12.20 1.66
CA SER A 375 -26.80 13.02 2.33
C SER A 375 -25.41 12.83 1.71
N THR A 376 -24.66 13.92 1.65
CA THR A 376 -23.26 13.97 1.21
C THR A 376 -22.29 14.05 2.39
N SER A 377 -22.79 13.88 3.63
CA SER A 377 -21.96 13.85 4.83
C SER A 377 -20.84 12.82 4.70
N PRO A 378 -19.60 13.12 5.15
CA PRO A 378 -18.47 12.23 5.00
C PRO A 378 -18.66 10.89 5.72
N ASP A 379 -19.48 10.84 6.77
CA ASP A 379 -19.75 9.62 7.54
C ASP A 379 -21.12 9.05 7.15
N PRO A 380 -21.15 7.87 6.47
CA PRO A 380 -22.38 7.27 6.00
C PRO A 380 -23.12 6.61 7.15
N ARG A 381 -24.44 6.77 7.15
CA ARG A 381 -25.34 6.04 8.03
C ARG A 381 -25.93 4.83 7.33
N LEU A 382 -26.27 3.82 8.12
CA LEU A 382 -26.85 2.58 7.64
C LEU A 382 -28.35 2.56 7.93
N ILE A 383 -29.12 1.95 7.04
CA ILE A 383 -30.52 1.62 7.31
C ILE A 383 -30.55 0.32 8.11
N SER A 384 -31.13 0.34 9.30
CA SER A 384 -31.33 -0.87 10.10
C SER A 384 -32.45 -1.72 9.49
N LEU A 385 -32.20 -3.02 9.30
CA LEU A 385 -33.25 -3.94 8.90
C LEU A 385 -34.25 -4.12 10.04
N GLU A 386 -35.53 -4.04 9.71
CA GLU A 386 -36.61 -4.28 10.67
C GLU A 386 -36.66 -5.78 11.02
N PRO A 387 -36.77 -6.15 12.31
CA PRO A 387 -37.11 -7.51 12.71
C PRO A 387 -38.44 -7.98 12.12
N PHE A 388 -38.64 -9.31 12.09
CA PHE A 388 -39.95 -9.90 11.82
C PHE A 388 -40.87 -9.70 13.02
N GLU A 389 -42.16 -9.48 12.76
CA GLU A 389 -43.18 -9.44 13.81
C GLU A 389 -43.40 -10.84 14.41
N ILE A 390 -43.98 -10.90 15.62
CA ILE A 390 -44.11 -12.15 16.40
C ILE A 390 -45.03 -13.17 15.71
N ASP A 391 -45.97 -12.67 14.91
CA ASP A 391 -46.97 -13.40 14.14
C ASP A 391 -46.52 -13.75 12.72
N GLU A 392 -45.36 -13.28 12.27
CA GLU A 392 -44.78 -13.70 11.00
C GLU A 392 -44.19 -15.11 11.10
N GLU A 393 -44.83 -16.09 10.45
CA GLU A 393 -44.32 -17.46 10.36
C GLU A 393 -43.08 -17.54 9.46
N VAL A 394 -41.89 -17.44 10.05
CA VAL A 394 -40.59 -17.56 9.37
C VAL A 394 -39.66 -18.55 10.08
N GLU A 395 -38.80 -19.21 9.31
CA GLU A 395 -37.78 -20.09 9.88
C GLU A 395 -36.85 -19.34 10.83
N THR A 396 -36.40 -20.01 11.89
CA THR A 396 -35.53 -19.41 12.92
C THR A 396 -34.19 -18.91 12.36
N SER A 397 -33.66 -19.54 11.31
CA SER A 397 -32.48 -19.09 10.56
C SER A 397 -32.70 -17.72 9.94
N VAL A 398 -33.81 -17.57 9.21
CA VAL A 398 -34.26 -16.35 8.54
C VAL A 398 -34.50 -15.23 9.56
N ALA A 399 -35.22 -15.53 10.65
CA ALA A 399 -35.47 -14.57 11.72
C ALA A 399 -34.17 -14.07 12.38
N ASN A 400 -33.20 -14.97 12.60
CA ASN A 400 -31.92 -14.62 13.21
C ASN A 400 -30.95 -13.92 12.25
N TRP A 401 -31.15 -14.04 10.93
CA TRP A 401 -30.26 -13.42 9.95
C TRP A 401 -30.29 -11.89 10.00
N VAL A 402 -31.47 -11.32 10.30
CA VAL A 402 -31.71 -9.87 10.42
C VAL A 402 -30.81 -9.21 11.45
N TYR A 403 -30.31 -9.96 12.43
CA TYR A 403 -29.42 -9.44 13.46
C TYR A 403 -27.95 -9.63 13.10
N ILE A 404 -27.14 -8.56 13.26
CA ILE A 404 -25.68 -8.66 13.15
C ILE A 404 -25.12 -9.51 14.29
N ASP A 405 -25.67 -9.32 15.49
CA ASP A 405 -25.42 -10.13 16.68
C ASP A 405 -26.76 -10.61 17.24
N THR A 406 -26.93 -11.94 17.22
CA THR A 406 -28.15 -12.61 17.67
C THR A 406 -28.34 -12.58 19.18
N GLN A 407 -27.26 -12.43 19.96
CA GLN A 407 -27.32 -12.40 21.42
C GLN A 407 -27.79 -11.03 21.93
N THR A 408 -27.16 -9.97 21.43
CA THR A 408 -27.50 -8.59 21.79
C THR A 408 -28.69 -8.04 20.99
N LYS A 409 -29.21 -8.81 20.03
CA LYS A 409 -30.34 -8.45 19.16
C LYS A 409 -30.12 -7.13 18.42
N VAL A 410 -28.86 -6.81 18.09
CA VAL A 410 -28.52 -5.63 17.28
C VAL A 410 -28.92 -5.91 15.82
N PRO A 411 -29.81 -5.11 15.21
CA PRO A 411 -30.20 -5.28 13.82
C PRO A 411 -29.02 -5.06 12.86
N ARG A 412 -29.06 -5.73 11.72
CA ARG A 412 -28.07 -5.60 10.65
C ARG A 412 -28.32 -4.32 9.86
N GLY A 413 -27.26 -3.57 9.61
CA GLY A 413 -27.31 -2.38 8.77
C GLY A 413 -27.18 -2.68 7.27
N VAL A 414 -27.75 -1.81 6.45
CA VAL A 414 -27.60 -1.79 4.99
C VAL A 414 -27.12 -0.40 4.57
N LEU A 415 -26.03 -0.36 3.81
CA LEU A 415 -25.54 0.86 3.17
C LEU A 415 -26.24 1.02 1.82
N VAL A 416 -26.90 2.14 1.58
CA VAL A 416 -27.49 2.50 0.29
C VAL A 416 -26.85 3.78 -0.21
N VAL A 417 -26.29 3.74 -1.42
CA VAL A 417 -25.59 4.86 -2.04
C VAL A 417 -26.19 5.16 -3.39
N ARG A 418 -26.40 6.44 -3.68
CA ARG A 418 -26.69 6.96 -5.01
C ARG A 418 -25.43 7.58 -5.60
N VAL A 419 -25.17 7.28 -6.86
CA VAL A 419 -24.07 7.83 -7.63
C VAL A 419 -24.62 8.41 -8.93
N HIS A 420 -24.21 9.63 -9.26
CA HIS A 420 -24.45 10.23 -10.57
C HIS A 420 -23.19 10.06 -11.41
N VAL A 421 -23.28 9.20 -12.43
CA VAL A 421 -22.15 8.90 -13.33
C VAL A 421 -22.58 9.16 -14.76
N LEU A 422 -21.81 9.98 -15.48
CA LEU A 422 -22.18 10.58 -16.75
C LEU A 422 -23.55 11.27 -16.62
N ASP A 423 -24.54 10.82 -17.38
CA ASP A 423 -25.92 11.30 -17.33
C ASP A 423 -26.88 10.27 -16.70
N GLN A 424 -26.34 9.28 -15.97
CA GLN A 424 -27.11 8.22 -15.33
C GLN A 424 -27.10 8.32 -13.80
N THR A 425 -28.21 7.94 -13.19
CA THR A 425 -28.30 7.75 -11.73
C THR A 425 -28.32 6.27 -11.43
N LEU A 426 -27.32 5.82 -10.67
CA LEU A 426 -27.18 4.44 -10.24
C LEU A 426 -27.18 4.35 -8.72
N TYR A 427 -27.63 3.21 -8.22
CA TYR A 427 -27.73 2.92 -6.81
C TYR A 427 -26.93 1.66 -6.47
N LEU A 428 -26.22 1.70 -5.35
CA LEU A 428 -25.55 0.54 -4.76
C LEU A 428 -26.19 0.24 -3.40
N MET A 429 -26.36 -1.04 -3.11
CA MET A 429 -26.77 -1.54 -1.81
C MET A 429 -25.78 -2.61 -1.34
N GLU A 430 -25.21 -2.41 -0.16
CA GLU A 430 -24.28 -3.35 0.46
C GLU A 430 -24.73 -3.68 1.90
N ILE A 431 -24.73 -4.97 2.23
CA ILE A 431 -25.24 -5.47 3.50
C ILE A 431 -24.09 -5.60 4.50
N GLN A 432 -24.29 -5.14 5.73
CA GLN A 432 -23.31 -5.31 6.80
C GLN A 432 -23.07 -6.80 7.07
N ARG A 433 -21.79 -7.19 7.17
CA ARG A 433 -21.38 -8.59 7.36
C ARG A 433 -20.95 -8.83 8.79
N ARG A 434 -21.18 -10.05 9.28
CA ARG A 434 -20.62 -10.44 10.59
C ARG A 434 -19.10 -10.47 10.48
N PRO A 435 -18.37 -9.91 11.46
CA PRO A 435 -16.93 -10.08 11.52
C PRO A 435 -16.62 -11.59 11.66
N PRO A 436 -15.46 -12.04 11.16
CA PRO A 436 -15.01 -13.41 11.39
C PRO A 436 -15.00 -13.72 12.88
N LYS A 437 -15.54 -14.87 13.30
CA LYS A 437 -15.39 -15.30 14.70
C LYS A 437 -13.93 -15.72 14.91
N PRO A 438 -13.21 -15.16 15.92
CA PRO A 438 -11.95 -15.76 16.34
C PRO A 438 -12.25 -17.17 16.86
N ARG A 439 -11.52 -18.19 16.37
CA ARG A 439 -11.61 -19.54 16.94
C ARG A 439 -10.75 -19.62 18.20
N ALA A 440 -11.23 -20.35 19.20
CA ALA A 440 -10.44 -20.73 20.35
C ALA A 440 -9.23 -21.56 19.87
N GLY A 441 -8.01 -21.13 20.19
CA GLY A 441 -6.78 -21.91 19.94
C GLY A 441 -5.66 -21.23 19.15
N GLY A 442 -5.77 -19.95 18.77
CA GLY A 442 -4.63 -19.19 18.23
C GLY A 442 -4.17 -19.57 16.81
N SER A 443 -4.87 -20.45 16.09
CA SER A 443 -4.64 -20.70 14.66
C SER A 443 -5.40 -19.67 13.81
N GLU A 444 -4.70 -18.94 12.94
CA GLU A 444 -5.17 -17.75 12.23
C GLU A 444 -6.22 -17.94 11.11
N GLU A 445 -6.71 -19.15 10.83
CA GLU A 445 -7.80 -19.29 9.86
C GLU A 445 -9.17 -19.03 10.51
N ALA A 446 -9.50 -17.74 10.62
CA ALA A 446 -10.83 -17.27 10.94
C ALA A 446 -11.86 -17.87 9.95
N SER A 447 -13.02 -18.30 10.44
CA SER A 447 -14.10 -18.79 9.56
C SER A 447 -14.42 -17.73 8.50
N LYS A 448 -14.30 -18.08 7.22
CA LYS A 448 -14.57 -17.15 6.11
C LYS A 448 -15.95 -16.50 6.32
N PRO A 449 -16.04 -15.16 6.36
CA PRO A 449 -17.33 -14.49 6.48
C PRO A 449 -18.23 -14.89 5.29
N PRO A 450 -19.56 -14.93 5.48
CA PRO A 450 -20.48 -15.24 4.40
C PRO A 450 -20.23 -14.34 3.19
N SER A 451 -20.08 -14.96 2.01
CA SER A 451 -19.85 -14.28 0.74
C SER A 451 -21.16 -13.66 0.25
N TYR A 452 -21.48 -12.47 0.75
CA TYR A 452 -22.56 -11.66 0.17
C TYR A 452 -22.08 -10.98 -1.12
N LYS A 453 -23.00 -10.85 -2.06
CA LYS A 453 -22.85 -9.97 -3.22
C LYS A 453 -23.50 -8.62 -2.88
N GLY A 454 -22.97 -7.55 -3.45
CA GLY A 454 -23.65 -6.26 -3.45
C GLY A 454 -24.70 -6.23 -4.56
N LEU A 455 -25.67 -5.33 -4.43
CA LEU A 455 -26.68 -5.07 -5.45
C LEU A 455 -26.41 -3.71 -6.08
N VAL A 456 -26.43 -3.64 -7.41
CA VAL A 456 -26.38 -2.38 -8.16
C VAL A 456 -27.62 -2.30 -9.04
N PHE A 457 -28.26 -1.13 -9.09
CA PHE A 457 -29.50 -0.96 -9.83
C PHE A 457 -29.72 0.47 -10.32
N THR A 458 -30.55 0.59 -11.35
CA THR A 458 -31.10 1.84 -11.88
C THR A 458 -32.62 1.74 -11.88
N LEU A 459 -33.30 2.87 -11.80
CA LEU A 459 -34.76 2.92 -11.77
C LEU A 459 -35.29 3.67 -12.98
N SER A 460 -36.36 3.16 -13.59
CA SER A 460 -37.06 3.79 -14.71
C SER A 460 -37.66 5.15 -14.33
N HIS A 461 -38.07 5.31 -13.06
CA HIS A 461 -38.57 6.55 -12.50
C HIS A 461 -37.94 6.81 -11.13
N GLN A 462 -37.30 7.97 -10.96
CA GLN A 462 -36.62 8.31 -9.71
C GLN A 462 -37.59 8.46 -8.52
N GLY A 463 -38.84 8.85 -8.79
CA GLY A 463 -39.88 9.00 -7.77
C GLY A 463 -40.34 7.68 -7.12
N SER A 464 -39.98 6.52 -7.66
CA SER A 464 -40.30 5.21 -7.06
C SER A 464 -39.19 4.67 -6.16
N PHE A 465 -38.10 5.41 -5.96
CA PHE A 465 -36.93 4.94 -5.23
C PHE A 465 -37.24 4.45 -3.82
N GLU A 466 -37.92 5.26 -3.00
CA GLU A 466 -38.19 4.88 -1.60
C GLU A 466 -39.13 3.68 -1.50
N GLN A 467 -40.19 3.64 -2.32
CA GLN A 467 -41.13 2.52 -2.36
C GLN A 467 -40.41 1.23 -2.73
N TRP A 468 -39.59 1.29 -3.78
CA TRP A 468 -38.78 0.16 -4.22
C TRP A 468 -37.80 -0.27 -3.13
N LEU A 469 -37.09 0.68 -2.51
CA LEU A 469 -36.12 0.37 -1.47
C LEU A 469 -36.77 -0.29 -0.25
N ARG A 470 -37.94 0.17 0.20
CA ARG A 470 -38.70 -0.49 1.28
C ARG A 470 -39.04 -1.93 0.92
N GLN A 471 -39.48 -2.18 -0.30
CA GLN A 471 -39.78 -3.54 -0.77
C GLN A 471 -38.53 -4.42 -0.80
N VAL A 472 -37.40 -3.90 -1.29
CA VAL A 472 -36.11 -4.63 -1.30
C VAL A 472 -35.64 -4.95 0.11
N LEU A 473 -35.67 -3.96 1.03
CA LEU A 473 -35.26 -4.14 2.42
C LEU A 473 -36.18 -5.08 3.20
N SER A 474 -37.48 -5.14 2.85
CA SER A 474 -38.36 -6.16 3.40
C SER A 474 -37.99 -7.55 2.88
N ASN A 475 -37.90 -7.70 1.55
CA ASN A 475 -37.67 -8.98 0.88
C ASN A 475 -36.27 -9.57 1.15
N VAL A 476 -35.26 -8.73 1.36
CA VAL A 476 -33.88 -9.19 1.61
C VAL A 476 -33.76 -10.02 2.88
N ARG A 477 -34.63 -9.75 3.87
CA ARG A 477 -34.73 -10.52 5.12
C ARG A 477 -35.18 -11.96 4.84
N HIS A 478 -36.21 -12.14 4.02
CA HIS A 478 -36.75 -13.46 3.65
C HIS A 478 -35.79 -14.31 2.82
N VAL A 479 -34.81 -13.70 2.16
CA VAL A 479 -33.79 -14.42 1.36
C VAL A 479 -32.41 -14.43 2.01
N GLU A 480 -32.31 -14.11 3.30
CA GLU A 480 -31.07 -14.15 4.09
C GLU A 480 -29.91 -13.39 3.43
N GLY A 481 -30.20 -12.24 2.81
CA GLY A 481 -29.18 -11.41 2.16
C GLY A 481 -28.74 -11.86 0.78
N VAL A 482 -29.37 -12.90 0.20
CA VAL A 482 -29.08 -13.34 -1.17
C VAL A 482 -29.76 -12.40 -2.18
N VAL A 483 -29.20 -11.20 -2.33
CA VAL A 483 -29.73 -10.11 -3.18
C VAL A 483 -29.92 -10.51 -4.65
N GLN A 484 -29.23 -11.56 -5.12
CA GLN A 484 -29.42 -12.09 -6.47
C GLN A 484 -30.86 -12.57 -6.71
N LYS A 485 -31.55 -13.06 -5.68
CA LYS A 485 -32.96 -13.46 -5.77
C LYS A 485 -33.92 -12.27 -5.92
N LEU A 486 -33.44 -11.03 -5.70
CA LEU A 486 -34.26 -9.82 -5.74
C LEU A 486 -34.15 -9.05 -7.06
N VAL A 487 -33.13 -9.35 -7.87
CA VAL A 487 -32.83 -8.62 -9.12
C VAL A 487 -34.02 -8.54 -10.07
N GLY A 488 -34.76 -9.66 -10.24
CA GLY A 488 -35.88 -9.75 -11.17
C GLY A 488 -37.09 -8.88 -10.80
N HIS A 489 -37.15 -8.34 -9.59
CA HIS A 489 -38.26 -7.47 -9.14
C HIS A 489 -37.97 -5.99 -9.37
N CYS A 490 -36.77 -5.62 -9.84
CA CYS A 490 -36.40 -4.22 -10.04
C CYS A 490 -37.26 -3.58 -11.15
N PRO A 491 -37.90 -2.41 -10.90
CA PRO A 491 -38.69 -1.72 -11.91
C PRO A 491 -37.83 -1.07 -13.03
N GLY A 492 -36.51 -1.06 -12.86
CA GLY A 492 -35.55 -0.71 -13.91
C GLY A 492 -34.58 -1.86 -14.15
N PHE A 493 -33.28 -1.59 -14.12
CA PHE A 493 -32.24 -2.62 -14.24
C PHE A 493 -31.62 -2.90 -12.88
N ALA A 494 -31.28 -4.16 -12.61
CA ALA A 494 -30.47 -4.53 -11.45
C ALA A 494 -29.53 -5.69 -11.81
N ASP A 495 -28.39 -5.75 -11.13
CA ASP A 495 -27.51 -6.92 -11.12
C ASP A 495 -26.78 -6.99 -9.78
N THR A 496 -26.13 -8.12 -9.53
CA THR A 496 -25.27 -8.31 -8.36
C THR A 496 -23.81 -8.25 -8.73
N PHE A 497 -23.00 -7.69 -7.83
CA PHE A 497 -21.55 -7.64 -8.01
C PHE A 497 -20.84 -8.40 -6.89
N LYS A 498 -19.74 -9.05 -7.29
CA LYS A 498 -18.76 -9.64 -6.36
C LYS A 498 -17.76 -8.57 -5.96
N HIS A 499 -16.99 -8.85 -4.92
CA HIS A 499 -15.98 -7.95 -4.37
C HIS A 499 -14.57 -8.46 -4.68
N PRO A 500 -14.09 -8.38 -5.93
CA PRO A 500 -12.73 -8.77 -6.26
C PRO A 500 -11.73 -7.86 -5.55
N LYS A 501 -10.61 -8.43 -5.11
CA LYS A 501 -9.42 -7.68 -4.72
C LYS A 501 -8.52 -7.51 -5.94
N SER A 502 -7.86 -6.37 -6.07
CA SER A 502 -6.91 -6.14 -7.15
C SER A 502 -5.63 -5.50 -6.63
N LYS A 503 -4.46 -6.02 -7.05
CA LYS A 503 -3.13 -5.44 -6.75
C LYS A 503 -2.92 -4.03 -7.35
N LYS A 504 -3.92 -3.47 -8.04
CA LYS A 504 -3.89 -2.16 -8.69
C LYS A 504 -4.83 -1.14 -8.02
N GLU A 505 -5.55 -1.54 -6.96
CA GLU A 505 -6.39 -0.62 -6.19
C GLU A 505 -5.53 0.48 -5.55
N GLN A 506 -6.04 1.71 -5.57
CA GLN A 506 -5.49 2.89 -4.91
C GLN A 506 -6.12 3.08 -3.53
N ILE A 507 -7.34 2.57 -3.32
CA ILE A 507 -8.08 2.58 -2.06
C ILE A 507 -8.81 1.23 -1.89
N PRO A 508 -9.02 0.71 -0.67
CA PRO A 508 -9.76 -0.54 -0.47
C PRO A 508 -11.12 -0.51 -1.17
N CYS A 509 -11.51 -1.64 -1.79
CA CYS A 509 -12.76 -1.82 -2.53
C CYS A 509 -12.91 -1.04 -3.84
N GLU A 510 -11.90 -0.32 -4.35
CA GLU A 510 -11.95 0.34 -5.67
C GLU A 510 -12.36 -0.65 -6.79
N ALA A 511 -11.75 -1.83 -6.84
CA ALA A 511 -12.07 -2.83 -7.86
C ALA A 511 -13.49 -3.39 -7.70
N SER A 512 -14.02 -3.42 -6.48
CA SER A 512 -15.38 -3.83 -6.19
C SER A 512 -16.40 -2.80 -6.70
N VAL A 513 -16.14 -1.52 -6.49
CA VAL A 513 -16.96 -0.43 -7.02
C VAL A 513 -16.91 -0.39 -8.54
N LEU A 514 -15.72 -0.51 -9.15
CA LEU A 514 -15.59 -0.57 -10.61
C LEU A 514 -16.29 -1.80 -11.20
N ASN A 515 -16.30 -2.93 -10.48
CA ASN A 515 -17.07 -4.11 -10.88
C ASN A 515 -18.59 -3.88 -10.76
N ALA A 516 -19.06 -3.06 -9.81
CA ALA A 516 -20.46 -2.66 -9.73
C ALA A 516 -20.86 -1.77 -10.92
N PHE A 517 -20.02 -0.79 -11.28
CA PHE A 517 -20.25 0.08 -12.43
C PHE A 517 -20.28 -0.69 -13.76
N SER A 518 -19.40 -1.69 -13.91
CA SER A 518 -19.39 -2.51 -15.13
C SER A 518 -20.69 -3.30 -15.34
N LYS A 519 -21.43 -3.59 -14.27
CA LYS A 519 -22.74 -4.26 -14.37
C LYS A 519 -23.81 -3.41 -15.02
N VAL A 520 -23.67 -2.09 -14.96
CA VAL A 520 -24.56 -1.12 -15.61
C VAL A 520 -23.90 -0.53 -16.86
N SER A 521 -22.96 -1.27 -17.46
CA SER A 521 -22.25 -0.89 -18.70
C SER A 521 -21.39 0.36 -18.59
N ILE A 522 -20.91 0.70 -17.39
CA ILE A 522 -19.94 1.78 -17.16
C ILE A 522 -18.57 1.15 -16.91
N GLY A 523 -17.71 1.19 -17.92
CA GLY A 523 -16.35 0.66 -17.89
C GLY A 523 -15.32 1.66 -17.36
N ARG A 524 -14.12 1.16 -17.06
CA ARG A 524 -12.98 2.00 -16.62
C ARG A 524 -12.54 3.01 -17.69
N SER A 525 -12.75 2.69 -18.98
CA SER A 525 -12.51 3.61 -20.10
C SER A 525 -13.41 4.83 -20.06
N ASP A 526 -14.61 4.69 -19.50
CA ASP A 526 -15.62 5.75 -19.53
C ASP A 526 -15.39 6.76 -18.39
N LEU A 527 -14.58 6.37 -17.40
CA LEU A 527 -14.11 7.25 -16.32
C LEU A 527 -12.88 8.08 -16.72
N ALA A 528 -12.10 7.62 -17.71
CA ALA A 528 -10.73 8.09 -17.97
C ALA A 528 -10.64 9.38 -18.79
#